data_AF-A0A949IT63-F1
#
_entry.id   AF-A0A949IT63-F1
#
_cell.length_a   1.000
_cell.length_b   1.000
_cell.length_c   1.000
_cell.angle_alpha   90.00
_cell.angle_beta   90.00
_cell.angle_gamma   90.00
#
_symmetry.space_group_name_H-M   'P 1'
#
loop_
_entity.id
_entity.type
_entity.pdbx_description
1 polymer ?
#
loop_
_entity_poly.entity_id
_entity_poly.type
_entity_poly.pdbx_seq_one_letter_code
_entity_poly.pdbx_strand_id
1 'polypeptide(L)'
;MNKAFKSLPAIFIALAVMSVPVAARADGIDPDVLHKLLGDQPPADNATLFLTDNEDKIIRLDQDAATVIVNNPDHVNVMLDSPRLLIVMPRAPGATSFSVLDAAGNAIMHKNVIVSYVTHQYVRIQRICDGNSSCTPTSYYYCPNGCYQVTPVAAAGNGGGNAPPPPQASNPSGTGGGGAAGSNSLQTPTQKVLNDATGLHTVAQPSLIP
;
A
#
# COMPACT_ATOMS: atom_id res chain seq x y z
N MET A 1 37.44 -5.96 -52.02
CA MET A 1 36.58 -6.58 -53.07
C MET A 1 36.55 -8.07 -52.79
N ASN A 2 35.53 -8.55 -52.07
CA ASN A 2 34.28 -9.11 -52.60
C ASN A 2 34.36 -10.63 -52.88
N LYS A 3 33.75 -11.38 -51.96
CA LYS A 3 32.81 -12.52 -52.13
C LYS A 3 33.29 -13.84 -52.73
N ALA A 4 33.09 -14.91 -51.93
CA ALA A 4 32.29 -16.13 -52.21
C ALA A 4 32.85 -17.26 -51.31
N PHE A 5 32.23 -17.79 -50.27
CA PHE A 5 30.89 -18.38 -50.08
C PHE A 5 30.57 -19.52 -51.04
N LYS A 6 30.97 -20.75 -50.66
CA LYS A 6 30.10 -21.95 -50.59
C LYS A 6 30.93 -23.21 -50.32
N SER A 7 30.56 -23.96 -49.28
CA SER A 7 30.13 -25.37 -49.39
C SER A 7 30.29 -26.07 -48.03
N LEU A 8 29.17 -26.24 -47.32
CA LEU A 8 28.97 -27.28 -46.31
C LEU A 8 28.74 -28.62 -47.04
N PRO A 9 29.03 -29.80 -46.45
CA PRO A 9 28.04 -30.35 -45.51
C PRO A 9 28.55 -31.29 -44.40
N ALA A 10 27.61 -31.57 -43.49
CA ALA A 10 27.46 -32.76 -42.66
C ALA A 10 28.43 -32.92 -41.47
N ILE A 11 27.99 -32.46 -40.30
CA ILE A 11 28.45 -33.04 -39.03
C ILE A 11 27.23 -33.61 -38.30
N PHE A 12 27.34 -34.92 -38.08
CA PHE A 12 26.42 -35.80 -37.38
C PHE A 12 26.07 -35.27 -36.00
N ILE A 13 24.78 -35.16 -35.71
CA ILE A 13 24.26 -35.02 -34.35
C ILE A 13 24.39 -36.39 -33.69
N ALA A 14 25.46 -36.59 -32.93
CA ALA A 14 25.61 -37.74 -32.05
C ALA A 14 24.72 -37.54 -30.82
N LEU A 15 23.62 -38.27 -30.76
CA LEU A 15 22.80 -38.43 -29.56
C LEU A 15 23.60 -39.24 -28.54
N ALA A 16 24.37 -38.57 -27.68
CA ALA A 16 25.00 -39.20 -26.54
C ALA A 16 23.94 -39.39 -25.44
N VAL A 17 23.33 -40.57 -25.41
CA VAL A 17 22.56 -41.05 -24.26
C VAL A 17 23.58 -41.35 -23.16
N MET A 18 23.92 -40.35 -22.34
CA MET A 18 24.66 -40.57 -21.11
C MET A 18 23.73 -41.24 -20.11
N SER A 19 23.84 -42.56 -20.02
CA SER A 19 23.31 -43.35 -18.91
C SER A 19 24.03 -42.93 -17.63
N VAL A 20 23.37 -42.14 -16.80
CA VAL A 20 23.84 -41.87 -15.43
C VAL A 20 23.61 -43.15 -14.61
N PRO A 21 24.64 -43.73 -13.97
CA PRO A 21 24.41 -44.79 -13.01
C PRO A 21 23.72 -44.17 -11.79
N VAL A 22 22.46 -44.53 -11.57
CA VAL A 22 21.78 -44.28 -10.30
C VAL A 22 22.39 -45.24 -9.28
N ALA A 23 23.52 -44.83 -8.70
CA ALA A 23 24.01 -45.41 -7.48
C ALA A 23 23.09 -44.93 -6.35
N ALA A 24 22.06 -45.73 -6.06
CA ALA A 24 21.32 -45.61 -4.81
C ALA A 24 22.29 -45.95 -3.67
N ARG A 25 22.96 -44.91 -3.14
CA ARG A 25 23.64 -44.99 -1.85
C ARG A 25 22.57 -44.83 -0.77
N ALA A 26 22.27 -45.93 -0.11
CA ALA A 26 21.60 -45.93 1.18
C ALA A 26 22.65 -45.56 2.23
N ASP A 27 22.90 -44.27 2.40
CA ASP A 27 23.62 -43.71 3.55
C ASP A 27 22.99 -42.35 3.89
N GLY A 28 23.07 -41.99 5.16
CA GLY A 28 22.22 -41.01 5.84
C GLY A 28 22.01 -39.67 5.13
N ILE A 29 20.88 -39.06 5.47
CA ILE A 29 20.57 -37.66 5.14
C ILE A 29 21.78 -36.80 5.50
N ASP A 30 22.42 -36.21 4.49
CA ASP A 30 23.51 -35.26 4.67
C ASP A 30 23.03 -34.13 5.61
N PRO A 31 23.69 -33.89 6.75
CA PRO A 31 23.30 -32.82 7.66
C PRO A 31 23.33 -31.45 6.97
N ASP A 32 24.13 -31.28 5.91
CA ASP A 32 24.15 -30.08 5.07
C ASP A 32 22.84 -29.85 4.30
N VAL A 33 22.16 -30.92 3.89
CA VAL A 33 20.84 -30.81 3.23
C VAL A 33 19.78 -30.43 4.27
N LEU A 34 19.89 -30.95 5.49
CA LEU A 34 19.00 -30.56 6.59
C LEU A 34 19.20 -29.08 6.99
N HIS A 35 20.43 -28.59 7.01
CA HIS A 35 20.72 -27.16 7.24
C HIS A 35 20.19 -26.26 6.12
N LYS A 36 20.31 -26.68 4.86
CA LYS A 36 19.80 -25.92 3.70
C LYS A 36 18.27 -25.90 3.61
N LEU A 37 17.60 -26.92 4.15
CA LEU A 37 16.14 -26.98 4.25
C LEU A 37 15.59 -26.25 5.48
N LEU A 38 16.41 -26.01 6.50
CA LEU A 38 15.97 -25.44 7.78
C LEU A 38 16.43 -24.00 8.06
N GLY A 39 17.34 -23.37 7.29
CA GLY A 39 17.83 -22.09 7.79
C GLY A 39 18.78 -21.24 6.98
N ASP A 40 18.62 -21.11 5.66
CA ASP A 40 19.05 -19.87 5.02
C ASP A 40 17.94 -18.83 5.21
N GLN A 41 17.93 -18.18 6.38
CA GLN A 41 17.24 -16.91 6.51
C GLN A 41 17.99 -15.95 5.58
N PRO A 42 17.35 -15.40 4.52
CA PRO A 42 18.04 -14.48 3.64
C PRO A 42 18.67 -13.38 4.50
N PRO A 43 19.86 -12.88 4.13
CA PRO A 43 20.52 -11.85 4.91
C PRO A 43 19.50 -10.74 5.24
N ALA A 44 19.58 -10.24 6.48
CA ALA A 44 18.54 -9.38 7.06
C ALA A 44 18.36 -8.05 6.29
N ASP A 45 19.30 -7.75 5.39
CA ASP A 45 19.26 -6.66 4.43
C ASP A 45 18.03 -6.76 3.52
N ASN A 46 17.68 -7.95 3.00
CA ASN A 46 16.56 -8.15 2.06
C ASN A 46 15.23 -8.53 2.72
N ALA A 47 15.18 -8.63 4.04
CA ALA A 47 13.96 -8.96 4.76
C ALA A 47 12.91 -7.86 4.61
N THR A 48 11.66 -8.27 4.36
CA THR A 48 10.49 -7.38 4.29
C THR A 48 10.29 -6.63 5.60
N LEU A 49 10.16 -5.30 5.49
CA LEU A 49 9.89 -4.41 6.59
C LEU A 49 8.38 -4.23 6.78
N PHE A 50 7.86 -4.68 7.91
CA PHE A 50 6.49 -4.42 8.31
C PHE A 50 6.43 -3.18 9.18
N LEU A 51 5.53 -2.25 8.82
CA LEU A 51 5.27 -1.01 9.55
C LEU A 51 3.78 -0.91 9.87
N THR A 52 3.49 -0.27 10.99
CA THR A 52 2.15 0.19 11.34
C THR A 52 2.08 1.70 11.13
N ASP A 53 0.92 2.23 10.73
CA ASP A 53 0.71 3.65 10.38
C ASP A 53 1.09 4.69 11.48
N ASN A 54 1.36 4.24 12.70
CA ASN A 54 1.72 5.06 13.85
C ASN A 54 3.16 4.83 14.36
N GLU A 55 3.96 3.97 13.72
CA GLU A 55 5.29 3.62 14.21
C GLU A 55 6.36 3.84 13.13
N ASP A 56 7.31 4.71 13.45
CA ASP A 56 8.49 4.94 12.63
C ASP A 56 9.57 3.90 12.94
N LYS A 57 10.32 3.51 11.92
CA LYS A 57 11.43 2.56 12.06
C LYS A 57 12.77 3.25 11.83
N ILE A 58 13.67 3.09 12.79
CA ILE A 58 15.05 3.55 12.66
C ILE A 58 15.92 2.38 12.21
N ILE A 59 16.65 2.56 11.11
CA ILE A 59 17.55 1.55 10.54
C ILE A 59 18.97 2.10 10.55
N ARG A 60 19.91 1.31 11.11
CA ARG A 60 21.34 1.61 11.06
C ARG A 60 21.97 0.90 9.88
N LEU A 61 22.78 1.62 9.12
CA LEU A 61 23.54 1.08 8.00
C LEU A 61 24.96 0.72 8.43
N ASP A 62 25.51 -0.31 7.79
CA ASP A 62 26.89 -0.76 7.92
C ASP A 62 27.86 0.10 7.08
N GLN A 63 27.35 0.73 6.02
CA GLN A 63 28.07 1.60 5.10
C GLN A 63 27.43 2.99 4.99
N ASP A 64 28.21 3.97 4.52
CA ASP A 64 27.74 5.34 4.35
C ASP A 64 26.83 5.45 3.12
N ALA A 65 25.59 5.84 3.34
CA ALA A 65 24.63 6.16 2.29
C ALA A 65 24.81 7.60 1.81
N ALA A 66 24.60 7.80 0.51
CA ALA A 66 24.54 9.11 -0.11
C ALA A 66 23.14 9.43 -0.64
N THR A 67 22.36 8.43 -1.04
CA THR A 67 21.04 8.65 -1.66
C THR A 67 20.07 7.54 -1.30
N VAL A 68 18.80 7.91 -1.16
CA VAL A 68 17.69 6.98 -0.95
C VAL A 68 16.70 7.14 -2.10
N ILE A 69 16.26 6.02 -2.65
CA ILE A 69 15.27 5.97 -3.72
C ILE A 69 14.06 5.21 -3.18
N VAL A 70 12.92 5.89 -3.10
CA VAL A 70 11.65 5.30 -2.70
C VAL A 70 10.80 5.07 -3.94
N ASN A 71 10.33 3.84 -4.16
CA ASN A 71 9.57 3.49 -5.36
C ASN A 71 8.20 4.16 -5.39
N ASN A 72 7.50 4.15 -4.27
CA ASN A 72 6.24 4.88 -4.09
C ASN A 72 6.23 5.66 -2.77
N PRO A 73 6.39 7.00 -2.80
CA PRO A 73 6.42 7.85 -1.61
C PRO A 73 5.03 8.13 -1.00
N ASP A 74 3.94 7.69 -1.61
CA ASP A 74 2.59 7.84 -1.04
C ASP A 74 2.37 6.91 0.16
N HIS A 75 3.06 5.76 0.20
CA HIS A 75 2.94 4.77 1.28
C HIS A 75 3.97 4.95 2.39
N VAL A 76 5.19 5.39 2.06
CA VAL A 76 6.30 5.53 3.01
C VAL A 76 7.17 6.74 2.65
N ASN A 77 7.70 7.41 3.66
CA ASN A 77 8.77 8.38 3.52
C ASN A 77 10.03 7.83 4.18
N VAL A 78 11.18 7.93 3.51
CA VAL A 78 12.47 7.51 4.05
C VAL A 78 13.40 8.70 4.03
N MET A 79 13.93 9.06 5.20
CA MET A 79 14.88 10.15 5.35
C MET A 79 16.21 9.62 5.89
N LEU A 80 17.30 10.20 5.39
CA LEU A 80 18.63 9.97 5.90
C LEU A 80 18.95 11.05 6.94
N ASP A 81 18.97 10.68 8.22
CA ASP A 81 19.30 11.60 9.32
C ASP A 81 20.82 11.80 9.42
N SER A 82 21.57 10.74 9.19
CA SER A 82 23.02 10.75 8.99
C SER A 82 23.40 9.70 7.95
N PRO A 83 24.63 9.70 7.38
CA PRO A 83 25.04 8.70 6.39
C PRO A 83 24.84 7.25 6.82
N ARG A 84 24.70 6.96 8.11
CA ARG A 84 24.45 5.60 8.64
C ARG A 84 23.12 5.42 9.37
N LEU A 85 22.23 6.40 9.34
CA LEU A 85 20.96 6.36 10.06
C LEU A 85 19.80 6.77 9.16
N LEU A 86 18.90 5.82 8.93
CA LEU A 86 17.66 6.01 8.19
C LEU A 86 16.49 6.06 9.15
N ILE A 87 15.55 6.96 8.88
CA ILE A 87 14.25 7.03 9.53
C ILE A 87 13.20 6.73 8.47
N VAL A 88 12.46 5.64 8.67
CA VAL A 88 11.39 5.18 7.78
C VAL A 88 10.05 5.49 8.46
N MET A 89 9.30 6.41 7.86
CA MET A 89 8.00 6.88 8.36
C MET A 89 6.89 6.35 7.46
N PRO A 90 5.91 5.61 7.99
CA PRO A 90 4.74 5.20 7.22
C PRO A 90 3.84 6.41 6.94
N ARG A 91 3.15 6.40 5.80
CA ARG A 91 2.19 7.44 5.39
C ARG A 91 0.79 6.90 5.14
N ALA A 92 0.70 5.84 4.34
CA ALA A 92 -0.56 5.21 3.98
C ALA A 92 -0.37 3.71 3.80
N PRO A 93 -1.36 2.88 4.18
CA PRO A 93 -1.26 1.43 4.00
C PRO A 93 -1.11 1.01 2.55
N GLY A 94 -0.41 -0.09 2.36
CA GLY A 94 -0.02 -0.57 1.04
C GLY A 94 1.32 -1.28 1.07
N ALA A 95 1.80 -1.65 -0.12
CA ALA A 95 3.12 -2.24 -0.32
C ALA A 95 3.97 -1.32 -1.20
N THR A 96 5.22 -1.15 -0.82
CA THR A 96 6.21 -0.35 -1.56
C THR A 96 7.59 -0.92 -1.32
N SER A 97 8.62 -0.27 -1.84
CA SER A 97 10.01 -0.62 -1.58
C SER A 97 10.88 0.62 -1.64
N PHE A 98 12.06 0.54 -1.03
CA PHE A 98 13.09 1.55 -1.18
C PHE A 98 14.46 0.90 -1.31
N SER A 99 15.37 1.62 -1.95
CA SER A 99 16.78 1.24 -2.08
C SER A 99 17.66 2.38 -1.60
N VAL A 100 18.80 2.03 -1.01
CA VAL A 100 19.78 2.97 -0.48
C VAL A 100 21.06 2.78 -1.26
N LEU A 101 21.64 3.88 -1.71
CA LEU A 101 22.85 3.90 -2.53
C LEU A 101 24.00 4.60 -1.80
N ASP A 102 25.21 4.14 -2.05
CA ASP A 102 26.45 4.83 -1.67
C ASP A 102 26.75 6.02 -2.59
N ALA A 103 27.85 6.75 -2.32
CA ALA A 103 28.28 7.89 -3.13
C ALA A 103 28.74 7.51 -4.56
N ALA A 104 29.03 6.23 -4.81
CA ALA A 104 29.39 5.70 -6.12
C ALA A 104 28.17 5.22 -6.92
N GLY A 105 26.98 5.23 -6.31
CA GLY A 105 25.73 4.78 -6.93
C GLY A 105 25.47 3.27 -6.80
N ASN A 106 26.25 2.54 -5.99
CA ASN A 106 26.01 1.13 -5.73
C ASN A 106 24.89 0.97 -4.70
N ALA A 107 24.01 -0.02 -4.90
CA ALA A 107 22.98 -0.34 -3.94
C ALA A 107 23.57 -1.07 -2.73
N ILE A 108 23.46 -0.44 -1.56
CA ILE A 108 23.92 -1.00 -0.28
C ILE A 108 22.79 -1.65 0.51
N MET A 109 21.54 -1.27 0.26
CA MET A 109 20.36 -1.89 0.88
C MET A 109 19.16 -1.82 -0.05
N HIS A 110 18.35 -2.86 -0.05
CA HIS A 110 17.04 -2.89 -0.68
C HIS A 110 16.01 -3.49 0.29
N LYS A 111 14.88 -2.83 0.49
CA LYS A 111 13.80 -3.34 1.35
C LYS A 111 12.44 -3.21 0.71
N ASN A 112 11.70 -4.31 0.75
CA ASN A 112 10.26 -4.32 0.58
C ASN A 112 9.61 -3.83 1.87
N VAL A 113 8.59 -2.99 1.76
CA VAL A 113 7.87 -2.40 2.89
C VAL A 113 6.39 -2.70 2.76
N ILE A 114 5.79 -3.20 3.83
CA ILE A 114 4.35 -3.38 3.96
C ILE A 114 3.88 -2.50 5.10
N VAL A 115 3.00 -1.55 4.79
CA VAL A 115 2.37 -0.67 5.76
C VAL A 115 0.95 -1.18 6.02
N SER A 116 0.66 -1.46 7.28
CA SER A 116 -0.66 -1.89 7.74
C SER A 116 -1.30 -0.81 8.62
N TYR A 117 -2.63 -0.79 8.67
CA TYR A 117 -3.34 0.00 9.67
C TYR A 117 -3.11 -0.61 11.05
N VAL A 118 -2.89 0.23 12.05
CA VAL A 118 -3.17 -0.21 13.42
C VAL A 118 -4.68 -0.38 13.52
N THR A 119 -5.13 -1.60 13.78
CA THR A 119 -6.52 -1.83 14.20
C THR A 119 -6.75 -0.99 15.45
N HIS A 120 -7.55 0.08 15.32
CA HIS A 120 -7.75 1.06 16.37
C HIS A 120 -8.25 0.37 17.64
N GLN A 121 -7.39 0.37 18.66
CA GLN A 121 -7.71 -0.13 20.00
C GLN A 121 -8.51 0.92 20.79
N TYR A 122 -9.40 1.67 20.12
CA TYR A 122 -10.16 2.74 20.74
C TYR A 122 -11.61 2.34 20.99
N VAL A 123 -12.10 2.62 22.19
CA VAL A 123 -13.48 2.35 22.62
C VAL A 123 -14.17 3.68 22.94
N ARG A 124 -15.36 3.90 22.39
CA ARG A 124 -16.22 5.04 22.71
C ARG A 124 -17.36 4.58 23.59
N ILE A 125 -17.46 5.13 24.80
CA ILE A 125 -18.57 4.89 25.72
C ILE A 125 -19.54 6.06 25.62
N GLN A 126 -20.81 5.75 25.32
CA GLN A 126 -21.93 6.68 25.39
C GLN A 126 -22.73 6.41 26.66
N ARG A 127 -22.96 7.43 27.47
CA ARG A 127 -23.77 7.36 28.68
C ARG A 127 -25.01 8.22 28.50
N ILE A 128 -26.17 7.66 28.82
CA ILE A 128 -27.42 8.42 28.89
C ILE A 128 -27.43 9.14 30.24
N CYS A 129 -27.41 10.46 30.19
CA CYS A 129 -27.41 11.31 31.39
C CYS A 129 -28.82 11.88 31.60
N ASP A 130 -29.28 11.87 32.85
CA ASP A 130 -30.61 12.32 33.30
C ASP A 130 -30.64 13.82 33.68
N GLY A 131 -29.66 14.60 33.23
CA GLY A 131 -29.53 16.03 33.53
C GLY A 131 -28.60 16.38 34.69
N ASN A 132 -28.01 15.39 35.36
CA ASN A 132 -26.99 15.62 36.40
C ASN A 132 -25.65 16.09 35.80
N SER A 133 -25.05 17.13 36.40
CA SER A 133 -23.80 17.77 35.92
C SER A 133 -22.54 16.91 36.08
N SER A 134 -22.62 15.80 36.83
CA SER A 134 -21.51 14.84 37.01
C SER A 134 -21.43 13.77 35.92
N CYS A 135 -22.48 13.63 35.11
CA CYS A 135 -22.53 12.61 34.06
C CYS A 135 -21.85 13.14 32.79
N THR A 136 -20.75 12.48 32.39
CA THR A 136 -20.10 12.77 31.11
C THR A 136 -20.70 11.86 30.02
N PRO A 137 -21.45 12.41 29.04
CA PRO A 137 -22.22 11.62 28.08
C PRO A 137 -21.35 10.86 27.07
N THR A 138 -20.11 11.31 26.84
CA THR A 138 -19.17 10.66 25.91
C THR A 138 -17.78 10.57 26.52
N SER A 139 -17.19 9.37 26.50
CA SER A 139 -15.78 9.16 26.86
C SER A 139 -15.10 8.25 25.85
N TYR A 140 -13.81 8.49 25.60
CA TYR A 140 -12.98 7.70 24.69
C TYR A 140 -11.89 7.00 25.50
N TYR A 141 -11.59 5.75 25.15
CA TYR A 141 -10.57 4.94 25.80
C TYR A 141 -9.64 4.31 24.76
N TYR A 142 -8.35 4.20 25.08
CA TYR A 142 -7.35 3.45 24.30
C TYR A 142 -6.94 2.19 25.07
N CYS A 143 -7.07 1.00 24.47
CA CYS A 143 -7.08 -0.29 25.16
C CYS A 143 -6.09 -1.37 24.64
N PRO A 144 -4.81 -1.09 24.34
CA PRO A 144 -3.89 -2.13 23.87
C PRO A 144 -3.53 -3.19 24.93
N ASN A 145 -3.39 -2.80 26.21
CA ASN A 145 -3.06 -3.69 27.33
C ASN A 145 -3.84 -3.33 28.61
N GLY A 146 -4.90 -2.53 28.47
CA GLY A 146 -5.61 -1.84 29.54
C GLY A 146 -6.20 -0.54 29.01
N CYS A 147 -7.37 -0.14 29.51
CA CYS A 147 -8.12 1.00 28.95
C CYS A 147 -7.80 2.30 29.67
N TYR A 148 -7.22 3.26 28.94
CA TYR A 148 -6.90 4.59 29.45
C TYR A 148 -7.82 5.62 28.81
N GLN A 149 -8.45 6.47 29.61
CA GLN A 149 -9.31 7.54 29.10
C GLN A 149 -8.46 8.56 28.32
N VAL A 150 -8.86 8.87 27.10
CA VAL A 150 -8.22 9.86 26.24
C VAL A 150 -9.20 10.98 25.90
N THR A 151 -8.70 12.21 25.83
CA THR A 151 -9.46 13.35 25.32
C THR A 151 -9.09 13.52 23.85
N PRO A 152 -10.02 13.29 22.90
CA PRO A 152 -9.71 13.52 21.49
C PRO A 152 -9.40 15.00 21.28
N VAL A 153 -8.29 15.29 20.60
CA VAL A 153 -7.99 16.64 20.15
C VAL A 153 -9.03 17.03 19.11
N ALA A 154 -9.88 17.99 19.44
CA ALA A 154 -10.78 18.57 18.44
C ALA A 154 -9.91 19.23 17.38
N ALA A 155 -10.10 18.87 16.11
CA ALA A 155 -9.47 19.59 15.01
C ALA A 155 -9.80 21.08 15.19
N ALA A 156 -8.78 21.93 15.20
CA ALA A 156 -8.93 23.37 15.39
C ALA A 156 -9.73 23.96 14.22
N GLY A 157 -11.05 23.92 14.36
CA GLY A 157 -12.05 24.48 13.48
C GLY A 157 -13.23 24.85 14.35
N ASN A 158 -13.63 26.12 14.29
CA ASN A 158 -14.68 26.71 15.10
C ASN A 158 -15.92 25.82 15.24
N GLY A 159 -16.32 25.53 16.48
CA GLY A 159 -17.71 25.30 16.89
C GLY A 159 -18.37 24.01 16.39
N GLY A 160 -18.57 23.06 17.29
CA GLY A 160 -19.50 21.94 17.11
C GLY A 160 -18.76 20.61 16.95
N GLY A 161 -18.65 19.89 18.07
CA GLY A 161 -17.94 18.61 18.13
C GLY A 161 -18.52 17.58 17.17
N ASN A 162 -17.78 17.28 16.12
CA ASN A 162 -17.88 16.02 15.42
C ASN A 162 -16.51 15.36 15.55
N ALA A 163 -16.42 14.38 16.46
CA ALA A 163 -15.33 13.42 16.44
C ALA A 163 -15.31 12.72 15.06
N PRO A 164 -14.14 12.26 14.58
CA PRO A 164 -14.06 11.46 13.38
C PRO A 164 -15.06 10.30 13.46
N PRO A 165 -15.91 10.09 12.45
CA PRO A 165 -16.83 8.95 12.45
C PRO A 165 -16.00 7.66 12.57
N PRO A 166 -16.46 6.65 13.34
CA PRO A 166 -15.81 5.36 13.36
C PRO A 166 -15.73 4.81 11.92
N PRO A 167 -14.65 4.13 11.52
CA PRO A 167 -14.56 3.52 10.20
C PRO A 167 -15.76 2.59 10.01
N GLN A 168 -16.60 2.92 9.03
CA GLN A 168 -17.75 2.10 8.69
C GLN A 168 -17.23 0.79 8.10
N ALA A 169 -17.47 -0.31 8.79
CA ALA A 169 -17.30 -1.63 8.21
C ALA A 169 -18.25 -1.73 7.00
N SER A 170 -17.71 -1.69 5.79
CA SER A 170 -18.45 -1.99 4.58
C SER A 170 -18.80 -3.48 4.59
N ASN A 171 -20.03 -3.80 4.93
CA ASN A 171 -20.57 -5.14 4.82
C ASN A 171 -20.63 -5.53 3.32
N PRO A 172 -19.91 -6.56 2.83
CA PRO A 172 -20.05 -7.03 1.47
C PRO A 172 -21.34 -7.85 1.37
N SER A 173 -22.46 -7.18 1.06
CA SER A 173 -23.71 -7.85 0.72
C SER A 173 -23.73 -8.04 -0.80
N GLY A 174 -23.16 -9.14 -1.28
CA GLY A 174 -23.14 -9.45 -2.70
C GLY A 174 -23.18 -10.96 -2.96
N THR A 175 -24.38 -11.50 -3.22
CA THR A 175 -24.73 -12.65 -4.10
C THR A 175 -26.22 -12.98 -3.87
N GLY A 176 -27.11 -13.24 -4.82
CA GLY A 176 -27.06 -13.45 -6.27
C GLY A 176 -28.20 -14.42 -6.67
N GLY A 177 -28.87 -14.17 -7.80
CA GLY A 177 -29.77 -15.11 -8.51
C GLY A 177 -31.24 -14.65 -8.63
N GLY A 178 -31.91 -14.69 -9.79
CA GLY A 178 -31.54 -15.14 -11.14
C GLY A 178 -32.75 -15.05 -12.11
N GLY A 179 -32.46 -15.12 -13.42
CA GLY A 179 -33.39 -15.45 -14.54
C GLY A 179 -34.38 -14.35 -14.97
N ALA A 180 -34.85 -14.22 -16.20
CA ALA A 180 -34.57 -14.81 -17.52
C ALA A 180 -35.42 -14.05 -18.57
N ALA A 181 -35.16 -14.33 -19.85
CA ALA A 181 -36.02 -14.11 -21.03
C ALA A 181 -36.06 -12.70 -21.67
N GLY A 182 -35.76 -12.67 -22.97
CA GLY A 182 -35.72 -11.48 -23.81
C GLY A 182 -36.98 -11.27 -24.64
N SER A 183 -36.96 -10.23 -25.47
CA SER A 183 -37.41 -10.19 -26.87
C SER A 183 -37.35 -8.76 -27.39
N ASN A 184 -36.83 -8.61 -28.61
CA ASN A 184 -36.94 -7.43 -29.46
C ASN A 184 -38.39 -6.94 -29.57
N SER A 185 -38.60 -5.62 -29.54
CA SER A 185 -39.31 -4.94 -30.64
C SER A 185 -39.31 -3.40 -30.49
N LEU A 186 -38.99 -2.78 -31.63
CA LEU A 186 -39.54 -1.55 -32.19
C LEU A 186 -39.25 -0.20 -31.51
N GLN A 187 -38.29 0.48 -32.14
CA GLN A 187 -38.19 1.94 -32.24
C GLN A 187 -39.47 2.56 -32.81
N THR A 188 -39.91 3.68 -32.25
CA THR A 188 -40.41 4.83 -33.03
C THR A 188 -40.11 6.12 -32.24
N PRO A 189 -39.53 7.17 -32.87
CA PRO A 189 -39.20 8.43 -32.22
C PRO A 189 -40.31 9.47 -32.43
N THR A 190 -40.65 10.22 -31.38
CA THR A 190 -41.32 11.52 -31.54
C THR A 190 -40.60 12.57 -30.73
N GLN A 191 -39.90 13.42 -31.47
CA GLN A 191 -39.34 14.69 -31.02
C GLN A 191 -40.44 15.63 -30.55
N LYS A 192 -40.18 16.39 -29.48
CA LYS A 192 -40.74 17.73 -29.31
C LYS A 192 -39.62 18.68 -28.89
N VAL A 193 -38.97 19.23 -29.92
CA VAL A 193 -38.24 20.49 -29.85
C VAL A 193 -39.28 21.60 -29.83
N LEU A 194 -39.17 22.55 -28.89
CA LEU A 194 -39.40 23.96 -29.20
C LEU A 194 -38.72 24.82 -28.13
N ASN A 195 -37.53 25.31 -28.50
CA ASN A 195 -37.01 26.58 -28.01
C ASN A 195 -37.71 27.67 -28.84
N ASP A 196 -38.16 28.73 -28.19
CA ASP A 196 -38.20 30.05 -28.80
C ASP A 196 -37.94 31.13 -27.75
N ALA A 197 -37.09 32.06 -28.16
CA ALA A 197 -36.53 33.15 -27.39
C ALA A 197 -37.32 34.45 -27.60
N THR A 198 -37.45 35.25 -26.55
CA THR A 198 -37.58 36.73 -26.53
C THR A 198 -37.62 37.08 -25.03
N GLY A 199 -36.64 37.73 -24.40
CA GLY A 199 -36.00 38.99 -24.75
C GLY A 199 -36.51 40.04 -23.76
N LEU A 200 -35.71 40.42 -22.75
CA LEU A 200 -35.73 41.78 -22.21
C LEU A 200 -34.48 42.07 -21.38
N HIS A 201 -33.80 43.15 -21.77
CA HIS A 201 -32.75 43.88 -21.09
C HIS A 201 -33.07 44.16 -19.61
N THR A 202 -32.05 44.19 -18.75
CA THR A 202 -31.64 45.41 -18.04
C THR A 202 -30.29 45.23 -17.35
N VAL A 203 -29.40 46.16 -17.67
CA VAL A 203 -28.07 46.42 -17.11
C VAL A 203 -28.21 47.15 -15.77
N ALA A 204 -27.42 46.77 -14.76
CA ALA A 204 -27.01 47.70 -13.70
C ALA A 204 -25.74 47.22 -12.98
N GLN A 205 -24.59 47.76 -13.41
CA GLN A 205 -23.46 48.04 -12.51
C GLN A 205 -23.80 49.31 -11.71
N PRO A 206 -23.16 49.53 -10.55
CA PRO A 206 -22.54 50.83 -10.39
C PRO A 206 -21.10 50.78 -9.88
N SER A 207 -20.34 51.70 -10.46
CA SER A 207 -18.95 52.04 -10.26
C SER A 207 -18.69 52.71 -8.89
N LEU A 208 -17.57 52.32 -8.29
CA LEU A 208 -16.48 53.16 -7.77
C LEU A 208 -16.71 54.64 -7.37
N ILE A 209 -16.22 54.94 -6.14
CA ILE A 209 -15.42 56.13 -5.68
C ILE A 209 -16.22 57.36 -5.18
N PRO A 210 -15.71 58.14 -4.18
CA PRO A 210 -14.35 58.16 -3.60
C PRO A 210 -14.18 57.62 -2.18
#